data_AF-A0A0F2JBA1-F1
#
_entry.id   AF-A0A0F2JBA1-F1
#
_cell.length_a   1.000
_cell.length_b   1.000
_cell.length_c   1.000
_cell.angle_alpha   90.00
_cell.angle_beta   90.00
_cell.angle_gamma   90.00
#
_symmetry.space_group_name_H-M   'P 1'
#
loop_
_entity.id
_entity.type
_entity.pdbx_description
1 polymer ?
#
loop_
_entity_poly.entity_id
_entity_poly.type
_entity_poly.pdbx_seq_one_letter_code
_entity_poly.pdbx_strand_id
1 'polypeptide(L)' 'MTRLFYNLVHNAYRYSDVGGRVTITLMQTPDSVEIGIKNTGIGILPGRPAYKNAVTV' A
#
# COMPACT_ATOMS: atom_id res chain seq x y z
N MET A 1 -6.46 -8.68 11.98
CA MET A 1 -6.54 -8.50 10.51
C MET A 1 -6.82 -7.05 10.11
N THR A 2 -7.89 -6.41 10.60
CA THR A 2 -8.29 -5.03 10.23
C THR A 2 -7.22 -3.95 10.39
N ARG A 3 -6.40 -4.02 11.45
CA ARG A 3 -5.33 -3.04 11.70
C ARG A 3 -4.26 -3.00 10.60
N LEU A 4 -3.97 -4.14 9.96
CA LEU A 4 -2.99 -4.20 8.87
C LEU A 4 -3.47 -3.39 7.68
N PHE A 5 -4.68 -3.67 7.19
CA PHE A 5 -5.29 -2.96 6.08
C PHE A 5 -5.48 -1.47 6.39
N TYR A 6 -5.92 -1.15 7.60
CA TYR A 6 -6.03 0.24 8.03
C TYR A 6 -4.69 0.98 7.91
N ASN A 7 -3.60 0.39 8.40
CA ASN A 7 -2.28 1.04 8.34
C ASN A 7 -1.82 1.29 6.91
N LEU A 8 -2.03 0.32 6.01
CA LEU A 8 -1.62 0.44 4.62
C LEU A 8 -2.45 1.48 3.85
N VAL A 9 -3.78 1.44 4.01
CA VAL A 9 -4.69 2.41 3.37
C VAL A 9 -4.48 3.82 3.94
N HIS A 10 -4.30 3.94 5.25
CA HIS A 10 -4.00 5.22 5.90
C HIS A 10 -2.69 5.81 5.38
N ASN A 11 -1.64 5.00 5.20
CA ASN A 11 -0.38 5.46 4.59
C ASN A 11 -0.60 5.91 3.14
N ALA A 12 -1.30 5.11 2.34
CA ALA A 12 -1.58 5.45 0.94
C ALA A 12 -2.34 6.79 0.83
N TYR A 13 -3.33 7.03 1.70
CA TYR A 13 -4.05 8.30 1.77
C TYR A 13 -3.13 9.46 2.22
N ARG A 14 -2.40 9.28 3.33
CA ARG A 14 -1.54 10.32 3.92
C ARG A 14 -0.45 10.82 2.96
N TYR A 15 0.07 9.94 2.12
CA TYR A 15 1.15 10.25 1.18
C TYR A 15 0.66 10.44 -0.27
N SER A 16 -0.64 10.61 -0.48
CA SER A 16 -1.18 10.98 -1.78
C SER A 16 -1.02 12.48 -2.06
N ASP A 17 -0.81 12.82 -3.32
CA ASP A 17 -0.90 14.21 -3.79
C ASP A 17 -2.32 14.75 -3.62
N VAL A 18 -2.47 16.08 -3.56
CA VAL A 18 -3.78 16.73 -3.56
C VAL A 18 -4.51 16.41 -4.87
N GLY A 19 -5.72 15.87 -4.79
CA GLY A 19 -6.46 15.36 -5.96
C GLY A 19 -5.94 14.03 -6.50
N GLY A 20 -5.00 13.39 -5.79
CA GLY A 20 -4.45 12.09 -6.12
C GLY A 20 -5.43 10.93 -5.96
N ARG A 21 -4.93 9.72 -6.23
CA ARG A 21 -5.72 8.49 -6.22
C ARG A 21 -5.03 7.43 -5.37
N VAL A 22 -5.82 6.76 -4.54
CA VAL A 22 -5.48 5.47 -3.93
C VAL A 22 -6.19 4.37 -4.72
N THR A 23 -5.46 3.36 -5.14
CA THR A 23 -5.96 2.18 -5.87
C THR A 23 -5.71 0.94 -5.02
N ILE A 24 -6.77 0.16 -4.81
CA ILE A 24 -6.71 -1.14 -4.15
C ILE A 24 -7.01 -2.21 -5.20
N THR A 25 -6.17 -3.22 -5.29
CA THR A 25 -6.34 -4.36 -6.21
C THR A 25 -6.36 -5.66 -5.44
N LEU A 26 -7.15 -6.61 -5.92
CA LEU A 26 -7.24 -7.97 -5.40
C LEU A 26 -7.01 -8.93 -6.55
N MET A 27 -6.03 -9.81 -6.43
CA MET A 27 -5.77 -10.83 -7.44
C MET A 27 -5.66 -12.19 -6.75
N GLN A 28 -6.45 -13.14 -7.22
CA GLN A 28 -6.30 -14.52 -6.80
C GLN A 28 -5.14 -15.17 -7.55
N THR A 29 -4.25 -15.83 -6.83
CA THR A 29 -3.23 -16.72 -7.38
C THR A 29 -3.62 -18.18 -7.08
N PRO A 30 -2.91 -19.19 -7.61
CA PRO A 30 -3.24 -20.59 -7.33
C PRO A 30 -3.27 -20.95 -5.83
N ASP A 31 -2.36 -20.34 -5.04
CA ASP A 31 -2.14 -20.71 -3.63
C ASP A 31 -2.45 -19.58 -2.65
N SER A 32 -2.74 -18.37 -3.14
CA SER A 32 -2.89 -17.19 -2.30
C SER A 32 -3.77 -16.11 -2.91
N VAL A 33 -3.88 -15.00 -2.20
CA VAL A 33 -4.51 -13.78 -2.67
C VAL A 33 -3.53 -12.63 -2.49
N GLU A 34 -3.22 -11.96 -3.59
CA GLU A 34 -2.38 -10.76 -3.62
C GLU A 34 -3.27 -9.52 -3.44
N ILE A 35 -2.84 -8.61 -2.56
CA ILE A 35 -3.57 -7.39 -2.22
C ILE A 35 -2.66 -6.18 -2.43
N GLY A 36 -2.83 -5.54 -3.57
CA GLY A 36 -2.09 -4.32 -3.92
C GLY A 36 -2.75 -3.07 -3.35
N ILE A 37 -1.97 -2.20 -2.71
CA ILE A 37 -2.38 -0.85 -2.32
C ILE A 37 -1.37 0.13 -2.90
N LYS A 38 -1.81 0.98 -3.84
CA LYS A 38 -1.00 1.98 -4.55
C LYS A 38 -1.59 3.36 -4.37
N ASN A 39 -0.75 4.39 -4.28
CA ASN A 39 -1.17 5.78 -4.33
C ASN A 39 -0.35 6.59 -5.34
N THR A 40 -0.91 7.73 -5.78
CA THR A 40 -0.16 8.76 -6.53
C THR A 40 0.46 9.73 -5.53
N GLY A 41 1.78 9.76 -5.41
CA GLY A 41 2.49 10.64 -4.50
C GLY A 41 4.00 10.47 -4.58
N ILE A 42 4.72 11.02 -3.58
CA ILE A 42 6.19 11.11 -3.54
C ILE A 42 6.94 9.77 -3.56
N GLY A 43 6.24 8.64 -3.41
CA GLY A 43 6.85 7.32 -3.32
C GLY A 43 7.73 7.12 -2.09
N ILE A 44 8.64 6.15 -2.14
CA ILE A 44 9.60 5.86 -1.08
C ILE A 44 10.99 6.24 -1.57
N LEU A 45 11.70 7.07 -0.80
CA LEU A 45 13.07 7.47 -1.13
C LEU A 45 14.02 6.26 -1.11
N PRO A 46 14.93 6.14 -2.09
CA PRO A 46 15.94 5.08 -2.08
C PRO A 46 16.83 5.21 -0.83
N GLY A 47 16.93 4.13 -0.06
CA GLY A 47 17.69 4.08 1.20
C GLY A 47 16.85 4.23 2.47
N ARG A 48 15.56 4.58 2.38
CA ARG A 48 14.61 4.32 3.47
C ARG A 48 14.07 2.90 3.28
N PRO A 49 14.30 1.95 4.21
CA PRO A 49 13.59 0.69 4.13
C PRO A 49 12.10 1.02 4.16
N ALA A 50 11.33 0.50 3.18
CA ALA A 50 9.90 0.35 3.38
C ALA A 50 9.74 -0.27 4.77
N TYR A 51 9.00 0.41 5.66
CA TYR A 51 8.92 0.05 7.08
C TYR A 51 8.87 -1.47 7.25
N LYS A 52 9.49 -2.03 8.31
CA LYS A 52 9.61 -3.49 8.58
C LYS A 52 8.29 -4.31 8.53
N ASN A 53 7.14 -3.66 8.30
CA ASN A 53 5.82 -4.25 8.16
C ASN A 53 5.14 -3.92 6.81
N ALA A 54 5.87 -3.37 5.84
CA ALA A 54 5.43 -3.22 4.46
C ALA A 54 5.41 -4.62 3.85
N VAL A 55 4.33 -5.33 4.15
CA VAL A 55 4.02 -6.57 3.48
C VAL A 55 3.56 -6.15 2.08
N THR A 56 4.40 -6.39 1.09
CA THR A 56 3.89 -6.66 -0.26
C THR A 56 3.13 -7.98 -0.13
N VAL A 57 1.80 -7.91 0.02
CA VAL A 57 0.92 -9.08 -0.07
C VAL A 57 0.44 -9.17 -1.49
#